data_AF-A0A3M1NSK5-F1
#
_entry.id   AF-A0A3M1NSK5-F1
#
_cell.length_a   1.000
_cell.length_b   1.000
_cell.length_c   1.000
_cell.angle_alpha   90.00
_cell.angle_beta   90.00
_cell.angle_gamma   90.00
#
_symmetry.space_group_name_H-M   'P 1'
#
loop_
_entity.id
_entity.type
_entity.pdbx_description
1 polymer ?
#
loop_
_entity_poly.entity_id
_entity_poly.type
_entity_poly.pdbx_seq_one_letter_code
_entity_poly.pdbx_strand_id
1 'polypeptide(L)'
;MHGNPLKEFLDDELYRLLWEKGFLNERAIRDYYIRKKFEALKSRKKPKEIIQKLQEEFSYLSTETIRKIVYTKFNDPQPWNY
;
A
#
# COMPACT_ATOMS: atom_id res chain seq x y z
N MET A 1 1.17 -0.25 -16.34
CA MET A 1 0.28 0.61 -15.52
C MET A 1 -0.66 -0.30 -14.74
N HIS A 2 -0.56 -0.28 -13.41
CA HIS A 2 -1.52 -0.96 -12.54
C HIS A 2 -2.83 -0.16 -12.57
N GLY A 3 -3.97 -0.82 -12.79
CA GLY A 3 -5.29 -0.15 -12.84
C GLY A 3 -5.63 0.59 -11.54
N ASN A 4 -6.77 1.26 -11.50
CA ASN A 4 -7.23 2.09 -10.37
C ASN A 4 -7.18 1.32 -9.03
N PRO A 5 -6.23 1.64 -8.14
CA PRO A 5 -6.12 0.99 -6.84
C PRO A 5 -7.26 1.37 -5.89
N LEU A 6 -8.00 2.44 -6.20
CA LEU A 6 -9.11 2.98 -5.44
C LEU A 6 -10.48 2.68 -6.07
N LYS A 7 -10.56 1.69 -6.98
CA LYS A 7 -11.81 1.33 -7.69
C LYS A 7 -13.00 0.96 -6.80
N GLU A 8 -12.75 0.64 -5.53
CA GLU A 8 -13.79 0.37 -4.52
C GLU A 8 -14.43 1.65 -3.96
N PHE A 9 -13.78 2.80 -4.15
CA PHE A 9 -14.21 4.10 -3.64
C PHE A 9 -14.66 5.04 -4.75
N LEU A 10 -14.06 4.93 -5.94
CA LEU A 10 -14.30 5.84 -7.05
C LEU A 10 -13.96 5.17 -8.38
N ASP A 11 -14.67 5.55 -9.44
CA ASP A 11 -14.48 5.00 -10.77
C ASP A 11 -13.14 5.45 -11.43
N ASP A 12 -12.81 4.81 -12.55
CA ASP A 12 -11.55 5.03 -13.24
C ASP A 12 -11.43 6.42 -13.90
N GLU A 13 -12.55 7.08 -14.20
CA GLU A 13 -12.55 8.42 -14.77
C GLU A 13 -12.22 9.45 -13.70
N LEU A 14 -12.90 9.38 -12.56
CA LEU A 14 -12.64 10.24 -11.41
C LEU A 14 -11.24 10.02 -10.85
N TYR A 15 -10.75 8.77 -10.78
CA TYR A 15 -9.37 8.48 -10.38
C TYR A 15 -8.36 9.22 -11.25
N ARG A 16 -8.52 9.12 -12.58
CA ARG A 16 -7.63 9.77 -13.54
C ARG A 16 -7.68 11.28 -13.42
N LEU A 17 -8.87 11.86 -13.29
CA LEU A 17 -9.02 13.31 -13.10
C LEU A 17 -8.30 13.79 -11.83
N LEU A 18 -8.50 13.11 -10.70
CA LEU A 18 -7.84 13.49 -9.44
C LEU A 18 -6.32 13.31 -9.50
N TRP A 19 -5.85 12.26 -10.19
CA TRP A 19 -4.44 12.02 -10.42
C TRP A 19 -3.79 13.13 -11.25
N GLU A 20 -4.37 13.47 -12.41
CA GLU A 20 -3.86 14.50 -13.32
C GLU A 20 -3.82 15.89 -12.67
N LYS A 21 -4.74 16.17 -11.75
CA LYS A 21 -4.79 17.44 -11.01
C LYS A 21 -3.88 17.47 -9.77
N GLY A 22 -3.19 16.36 -9.46
CA GLY A 22 -2.30 16.28 -8.30
C GLY A 22 -3.03 16.25 -6.95
N PHE A 23 -4.32 15.91 -6.93
CA PHE A 23 -5.09 15.78 -5.67
C PHE A 23 -4.79 14.48 -4.92
N LEU A 24 -4.13 13.53 -5.58
CA LEU A 24 -3.83 12.22 -5.04
C LEU A 24 -2.39 12.15 -4.51
N ASN A 25 -2.25 11.64 -3.29
CA ASN A 25 -0.95 11.35 -2.72
C ASN A 25 -0.49 9.94 -3.14
N GLU A 26 0.44 9.88 -4.10
CA GLU A 26 0.94 8.61 -4.66
C GLU A 26 1.48 7.65 -3.57
N ARG A 27 2.18 8.21 -2.58
CA ARG A 27 2.73 7.43 -1.45
C ARG A 27 1.62 6.81 -0.62
N ALA A 28 0.58 7.57 -0.30
CA ALA A 28 -0.55 7.07 0.47
C ALA A 28 -1.31 5.97 -0.30
N ILE A 29 -1.51 6.16 -1.61
CA ILE A 29 -2.16 5.18 -2.49
C ILE A 29 -1.35 3.89 -2.56
N ARG A 30 -0.03 3.99 -2.76
CA ARG A 30 0.87 2.85 -2.75
C ARG A 30 0.80 2.09 -1.43
N ASP A 31 0.89 2.80 -0.31
CA ASP A 31 0.88 2.19 1.01
C ASP A 31 -0.47 1.50 1.28
N TYR A 32 -1.59 2.08 0.83
CA TYR A 32 -2.90 1.43 0.86
C TYR A 32 -2.91 0.14 0.03
N TYR A 33 -2.39 0.19 -1.20
CA TYR A 33 -2.34 -0.97 -2.09
C TYR A 33 -1.49 -2.12 -1.52
N ILE A 34 -0.35 -1.80 -0.93
CA ILE A 34 0.53 -2.77 -0.24
C ILE A 34 -0.22 -3.45 0.91
N ARG A 35 -0.92 -2.69 1.76
CA ARG A 35 -1.73 -3.24 2.87
C ARG A 35 -2.84 -4.16 2.36
N LYS A 36 -3.57 -3.72 1.33
CA LYS A 36 -4.65 -4.50 0.73
C LYS A 36 -4.15 -5.83 0.18
N LYS A 37 -3.02 -5.82 -0.53
CA LYS A 37 -2.39 -7.06 -1.02
C LYS A 37 -1.91 -7.95 0.11
N PHE A 38 -1.31 -7.38 1.15
CA PHE A 38 -0.86 -8.14 2.30
C PHE A 38 -2.03 -8.88 2.97
N GLU A 39 -3.12 -8.17 3.28
CA GLU A 39 -4.31 -8.75 3.91
C GLU A 39 -4.97 -9.81 3.03
N ALA A 40 -5.05 -9.60 1.71
CA ALA A 40 -5.57 -10.61 0.77
C ALA A 40 -4.76 -11.91 0.73
N LEU A 41 -3.45 -11.85 1.02
CA LEU A 41 -2.55 -13.00 0.98
C LEU A 41 -2.34 -13.66 2.36
N LYS A 42 -2.63 -12.94 3.45
CA LYS A 42 -2.38 -13.36 4.84
C LYS A 42 -3.13 -14.63 5.24
N SER A 43 -4.28 -14.92 4.61
CA SER A 43 -5.03 -16.16 4.83
C SER A 43 -4.40 -17.38 4.14
N ARG A 44 -3.45 -17.20 3.22
CA ARG A 44 -2.93 -18.26 2.35
C ARG A 44 -1.43 -18.50 2.49
N LYS A 45 -0.66 -17.53 3.00
CA LYS A 45 0.82 -17.56 3.01
C LYS A 45 1.39 -17.05 4.32
N LYS A 46 2.62 -17.45 4.62
CA LYS A 46 3.34 -16.92 5.79
C LYS A 46 3.71 -15.45 5.56
N PRO A 47 3.67 -14.58 6.59
CA PRO A 47 3.99 -13.15 6.45
C PRO A 47 5.33 -12.88 5.75
N LYS A 48 6.36 -13.68 6.03
CA LYS A 48 7.69 -13.55 5.40
C LYS A 48 7.63 -13.70 3.87
N GLU A 49 6.87 -14.68 3.39
CA GLU A 49 6.70 -14.95 1.94
C GLU A 49 5.90 -13.83 1.26
N ILE A 50 4.89 -13.30 1.94
CA ILE A 50 4.09 -12.18 1.44
C ILE A 50 4.94 -10.93 1.33
N ILE A 51 5.73 -10.61 2.36
CA ILE A 51 6.63 -9.46 2.37
C ILE A 51 7.68 -9.59 1.26
N GLN A 52 8.26 -10.78 1.06
CA GLN A 52 9.21 -11.01 -0.04
C GLN A 52 8.56 -10.77 -1.41
N LYS A 53 7.35 -11.28 -1.63
CA LYS A 53 6.60 -11.05 -2.87
C LYS A 53 6.28 -9.57 -3.09
N LEU A 54 5.90 -8.85 -2.04
CA LEU A 54 5.68 -7.41 -2.11
C LEU A 54 6.99 -6.67 -2.40
N GLN A 55 8.12 -7.14 -1.87
CA GLN A 55 9.43 -6.55 -2.15
C GLN A 55 9.88 -6.76 -3.59
N GLU A 56 9.57 -7.91 -4.18
CA GLU A 56 9.82 -8.16 -5.61
C GLU A 56 9.00 -7.22 -6.50
N GLU A 57 7.74 -6.95 -6.13
CA GLU A 57 6.86 -6.03 -6.86
C GLU A 57 7.24 -4.55 -6.65
N PHE A 58 7.64 -4.20 -5.44
CA PHE A 58 8.07 -2.85 -5.04
C PHE A 58 9.56 -2.83 -4.76
N SER A 59 10.37 -3.16 -5.77
CA SER A 59 11.83 -3.37 -5.64
C SER A 59 12.62 -2.17 -5.10
N TYR A 60 12.05 -0.96 -5.21
CA TYR A 60 12.61 0.28 -4.67
C TYR A 60 12.34 0.49 -3.18
N LEU A 61 11.41 -0.26 -2.57
CA LEU A 61 11.20 -0.27 -1.13
C LEU A 61 12.19 -1.23 -0.48
N SER A 62 12.39 -1.13 0.83
CA SER A 62 13.08 -2.19 1.58
C SER A 62 12.05 -3.11 2.24
N THR A 63 12.44 -4.34 2.53
CA THR A 63 11.67 -5.28 3.36
C THR A 63 11.19 -4.63 4.66
N GLU A 64 12.02 -3.78 5.29
CA GLU A 64 11.67 -3.10 6.52
C GLU A 64 10.65 -1.97 6.30
N THR A 65 10.76 -1.25 5.20
CA THR A 65 9.76 -0.26 4.78
C THR A 65 8.41 -0.93 4.54
N ILE A 66 8.39 -2.09 3.87
CA ILE A 66 7.16 -2.85 3.65
C ILE A 66 6.56 -3.32 4.98
N ARG A 67 7.37 -3.80 5.92
CA ARG A 67 6.91 -4.15 7.28
C ARG A 67 6.23 -2.96 7.96
N LYS A 68 6.87 -1.79 7.95
CA LYS A 68 6.27 -0.57 8.52
C LYS A 68 4.93 -0.25 7.85
N ILE A 69 4.84 -0.34 6.52
CA ILE A 69 3.59 -0.10 5.80
C ILE A 69 2.50 -1.10 6.21
N VAL A 70 2.78 -2.39 6.32
CA VAL A 70 1.75 -3.38 6.63
C VAL A 70 1.36 -3.44 8.10
N TYR A 71 2.25 -3.03 9.02
CA TYR A 71 2.01 -3.11 10.46
C TYR A 71 1.65 -1.78 11.13
N THR A 72 2.08 -0.62 10.60
CA THR A 72 1.68 0.69 11.15
C THR A 72 0.28 1.04 10.69
N LYS A 73 -0.73 1.08 11.58
CA LYS A 73 -2.07 1.55 11.20
C LYS A 73 -2.03 3.05 10.85
N PHE A 74 -2.80 3.47 9.84
CA PHE A 74 -2.88 4.87 9.38
C PHE A 74 -3.27 5.86 10.50
N ASN A 75 -3.92 5.39 11.57
CA ASN A 75 -4.34 6.17 12.73
C ASN A 75 -3.63 5.78 14.05
N ASP A 76 -2.48 5.11 14.00
CA ASP A 76 -1.70 4.86 15.23
C ASP A 76 -0.69 6.01 15.44
N PRO A 77 -0.90 6.94 16.39
CA PRO A 77 0.19 7.80 16.83
C PRO A 77 1.28 6.89 17.41
N GLN A 78 2.41 6.75 16.72
CA GLN A 78 3.54 5.95 17.21
C GLN A 78 3.92 6.43 18.62
N PRO A 79 3.90 5.58 19.66
CA PRO A 79 4.24 6.00 21.02
C PRO A 79 5.76 6.03 21.30
N TRP A 80 6.62 5.96 20.28
CA TRP A 80 8.07 5.82 20.50
C TRP A 80 8.83 7.05 20.04
N ASN A 81 8.71 8.11 20.84
CA ASN A 81 9.82 9.01 21.10
C ASN A 81 10.55 8.49 22.35
N TYR A 82 11.77 7.97 22.16
CA TYR A 82 12.83 8.00 23.16
C TYR A 82 14.14 8.28 22.44
#